data_AF-A0A5N9HA12-F1
#
_entry.id   AF-A0A5N9HA12-F1
#
_cell.length_a   1.000
_cell.length_b   1.000
_cell.length_c   1.000
_cell.angle_alpha   90.00
_cell.angle_beta   90.00
_cell.angle_gamma   90.00
#
_symmetry.space_group_name_H-M   'P 1'
#
loop_
_entity.id
_entity.type
_entity.pdbx_description
1 polymer ?
#
loop_
_entity_poly.entity_id
_entity_poly.type
_entity_poly.pdbx_seq_one_letter_code
_entity_poly.pdbx_strand_id
1 'polypeptide(L)'
;MRPLKGEDNCRLVRFVSRAPVQSRDPEPKQSGGKRLHMELSVSRHPIPYHLPIDSDGFKHIVTDGSIATKQLLVFLSHDVYDFIRNQSREYSPQEIGGVLLGQYCIDNDTRFLIVPTAVACDLGSATPVSIQFPPEFWQRVEEVHTSEFPGLLRIGPYHSHPGYGIHPSGTDRTTILNAFSKPHHISLIYDPHSDQIGFTCWDDGVLKTPSGCFIYEHKQPEDLVRQLMDARPE
;
A
#
# COMPACT_ATOMS: atom_id res chain seq x y z
N MET A 1 -30.84 12.41 3.11
CA MET A 1 -29.82 11.70 2.31
C MET A 1 -29.61 10.34 2.94
N ARG A 2 -29.77 9.26 2.17
CA ARG A 2 -29.59 7.88 2.65
C ARG A 2 -28.09 7.58 2.73
N PRO A 3 -27.61 6.80 3.71
CA PRO A 3 -26.24 6.28 3.66
C PRO A 3 -26.15 5.29 2.48
N LEU A 4 -25.19 5.50 1.60
CA LEU A 4 -24.86 4.55 0.55
C LEU A 4 -24.15 3.38 1.23
N LYS A 5 -24.88 2.27 1.41
CA LYS A 5 -24.28 0.95 1.58
C LYS A 5 -23.66 0.57 0.23
N GLY A 6 -22.37 0.83 0.06
CA GLY A 6 -21.53 -0.03 -0.78
C GLY A 6 -21.34 -1.32 0.01
N GLU A 7 -21.87 -2.43 -0.48
CA GLU A 7 -21.48 -3.75 0.02
C GLU A 7 -20.09 -4.04 -0.55
N ASP A 8 -19.05 -3.52 0.11
CA ASP A 8 -17.65 -3.76 -0.27
C ASP A 8 -17.24 -5.17 0.16
N ASN A 9 -17.44 -6.12 -0.74
CA ASN A 9 -17.27 -7.56 -0.48
C ASN A 9 -15.80 -8.03 -0.51
N CYS A 10 -14.82 -7.11 -0.49
CA CYS A 10 -13.42 -7.46 -0.29
C CYS A 10 -13.09 -7.50 1.20
N ARG A 11 -13.18 -8.69 1.80
CA ARG A 11 -12.85 -8.90 3.23
C ARG A 11 -11.40 -8.62 3.59
N LEU A 12 -10.52 -8.47 2.61
CA LEU A 12 -9.11 -8.22 2.85
C LEU A 12 -8.78 -6.73 2.92
N VAL A 13 -9.54 -5.84 2.29
CA VAL A 13 -9.28 -4.40 2.39
C VAL A 13 -10.00 -3.80 3.60
N ARG A 14 -9.36 -2.83 4.26
CA ARG A 14 -9.94 -2.10 5.40
C ARG A 14 -10.07 -0.62 5.11
N PHE A 15 -11.21 -0.06 5.49
CA PHE A 15 -11.48 1.38 5.39
C PHE A 15 -11.20 2.10 6.71
N VAL A 16 -10.68 3.32 6.60
CA VAL A 16 -10.52 4.25 7.73
C VAL A 16 -11.45 5.43 7.51
N SER A 17 -12.66 5.33 8.07
CA SER A 17 -13.72 6.34 7.98
C SER A 17 -13.56 7.50 8.97
N ARG A 18 -14.10 8.69 8.65
CA ARG A 18 -14.22 9.82 9.59
C ARG A 18 -15.08 9.46 10.79
N ALA A 19 -14.53 9.56 12.00
CA ALA A 19 -15.35 9.65 13.20
C ALA A 19 -16.20 10.93 13.14
N PRO A 20 -17.44 10.94 13.65
CA PRO A 20 -18.23 12.16 13.73
C PRO A 20 -17.52 13.18 14.63
N VAL A 21 -17.20 14.35 14.08
CA VAL A 21 -16.62 15.47 14.83
C VAL A 21 -17.64 15.93 15.87
N GLN A 22 -17.43 15.59 17.14
CA GLN A 22 -18.05 16.34 18.24
C GLN A 22 -17.27 17.65 18.36
N SER A 23 -17.95 18.77 18.09
CA SER A 23 -17.42 20.11 18.27
C SER A 23 -16.92 20.31 19.69
N ARG A 24 -15.60 20.47 19.86
CA ARG A 24 -15.01 21.13 21.02
C ARG A 24 -13.96 22.10 20.51
N ASP A 25 -14.09 23.36 20.94
CA ASP A 25 -13.20 24.47 20.60
C ASP A 25 -11.74 24.20 21.03
N PRO A 26 -10.74 24.79 20.35
CA PRO A 26 -9.34 24.54 20.66
C PRO A 26 -8.82 25.51 21.73
N GLU A 27 -8.13 24.98 22.75
CA GLU A 27 -7.16 25.74 23.54
C GLU A 27 -5.74 25.53 22.97
N PRO A 28 -4.88 26.56 22.90
CA PRO A 28 -3.53 26.41 22.38
C PRO A 28 -2.55 26.07 23.51
N LYS A 29 -1.70 25.04 23.31
CA LYS A 29 -0.41 24.96 24.01
C LYS A 29 0.70 24.51 23.06
N GLN A 30 1.74 25.35 23.03
CA GLN A 30 2.98 25.18 22.29
C GLN A 30 3.91 24.15 22.93
N SER A 31 4.75 23.58 22.05
CA SER A 31 6.16 23.23 22.24
C SER A 31 6.53 22.16 23.25
N GLY A 32 7.04 21.04 22.70
CA GLY A 32 7.84 20.08 23.43
C GLY A 32 8.27 18.96 22.50
N GLY A 33 9.35 19.19 21.74
CA GLY A 33 9.92 18.19 20.86
C GLY A 33 10.21 16.88 21.59
N LYS A 34 9.58 15.81 21.13
CA LYS A 34 10.06 14.45 21.34
C LYS A 34 9.95 13.73 20.02
N ARG A 35 11.12 13.61 19.39
CA ARG A 35 11.51 12.60 18.41
C ARG A 35 10.72 11.32 18.73
N LEU A 36 9.63 11.11 17.98
CA LEU A 36 8.83 9.90 18.07
C LEU A 36 9.79 8.74 17.85
N HIS A 37 9.78 7.82 18.82
CA HIS A 37 10.61 6.64 18.86
C HIS A 37 10.47 5.89 17.53
N MET A 38 11.46 6.10 16.66
CA MET A 38 11.71 5.26 15.50
C MET A 38 12.31 4.00 16.08
N GLU A 39 11.45 3.03 16.38
CA GLU A 39 11.87 1.71 16.82
C GLU A 39 12.90 1.15 15.85
N LEU A 40 13.99 0.68 16.46
CA LEU A 40 15.05 -0.09 15.83
C LEU A 40 14.46 -1.35 15.19
N SER A 41 14.04 -1.28 13.93
CA SER A 41 13.96 -2.46 13.08
C SER A 41 15.17 -2.42 12.15
N VAL A 42 16.17 -3.25 12.46
CA VAL A 42 17.10 -3.82 11.47
C VAL A 42 16.30 -4.04 10.18
N SER A 43 16.82 -3.59 9.04
CA SER A 43 16.22 -3.83 7.72
C SER A 43 15.57 -5.22 7.70
N ARG A 44 14.24 -5.27 7.66
CA ARG A 44 13.54 -6.55 7.75
C ARG A 44 13.97 -7.38 6.53
N HIS A 45 14.82 -8.38 6.77
CA HIS A 45 15.38 -9.25 5.74
C HIS A 45 14.23 -9.95 5.02
N PRO A 46 14.32 -10.20 3.70
CA PRO A 46 13.27 -10.92 3.00
C PRO A 46 13.13 -12.32 3.58
N ILE A 47 11.89 -12.81 3.70
CA ILE A 47 11.63 -14.17 4.16
C ILE A 47 11.73 -15.16 2.98
N PRO A 48 12.15 -16.42 3.20
CA PRO A 48 12.03 -17.44 2.18
C PRO A 48 10.55 -17.66 1.82
N TYR A 49 10.21 -17.56 0.54
CA TYR A 49 8.88 -17.88 0.04
C TYR A 49 8.99 -18.27 -1.44
N HIS A 50 8.18 -19.22 -1.91
CA HIS A 50 8.26 -19.66 -3.30
C HIS A 50 7.71 -18.57 -4.24
N LEU A 51 8.44 -18.27 -5.32
CA LEU A 51 8.04 -17.24 -6.28
C LEU A 51 6.65 -17.56 -6.87
N PRO A 52 5.67 -16.65 -6.75
CA PRO A 52 4.32 -16.92 -7.22
C PRO A 52 4.26 -16.66 -8.72
N ILE A 53 4.83 -17.56 -9.53
CA ILE A 53 4.74 -17.57 -11.00
C ILE A 53 4.33 -18.95 -11.49
N ASP A 54 4.88 -19.99 -10.85
CA ASP A 54 4.57 -21.40 -11.12
C ASP A 54 3.99 -22.11 -9.87
N SER A 55 3.48 -21.34 -8.90
CA SER A 55 3.02 -21.87 -7.62
C SER A 55 1.55 -22.27 -7.63
N ASP A 56 1.25 -23.39 -6.96
CA ASP A 56 -0.13 -23.82 -6.74
C ASP A 56 -0.92 -22.76 -5.95
N GLY A 57 -1.95 -22.20 -6.58
CA GLY A 57 -2.87 -21.27 -5.92
C GLY A 57 -2.90 -19.87 -6.50
N PHE A 58 -1.84 -19.44 -7.20
CA PHE A 58 -1.79 -18.13 -7.86
C PHE A 58 -2.26 -18.23 -9.32
N LYS A 59 -3.18 -17.35 -9.71
CA LYS A 59 -3.59 -17.15 -11.10
C LYS A 59 -3.26 -15.70 -11.50
N HIS A 60 -2.49 -15.54 -12.56
CA HIS A 60 -2.02 -14.22 -12.98
C HIS A 60 -2.96 -13.62 -14.02
N ILE A 61 -3.38 -12.38 -13.77
CA ILE A 61 -4.34 -11.65 -14.61
C ILE A 61 -3.61 -10.65 -15.49
N VAL A 62 -2.67 -9.92 -14.89
CA VAL A 62 -1.81 -8.97 -15.59
C VAL A 62 -0.37 -9.33 -15.30
N THR A 63 0.44 -9.37 -16.35
CA THR A 63 1.89 -9.52 -16.28
C THR A 63 2.51 -8.37 -17.04
N ASP A 64 3.13 -7.44 -16.31
CA ASP A 64 3.89 -6.35 -16.88
C ASP A 64 5.35 -6.43 -16.42
N GLY A 65 6.31 -6.34 -17.35
CA GLY A 65 7.74 -6.45 -17.08
C GLY A 65 8.35 -7.85 -17.23
N SER A 66 9.53 -8.05 -16.63
CA SER A 66 10.36 -9.25 -16.75
C SER A 66 10.87 -9.71 -15.40
N ILE A 67 11.07 -11.03 -15.25
CA ILE A 67 11.71 -11.60 -14.06
C ILE A 67 13.20 -11.30 -14.14
N ALA A 68 13.65 -10.21 -13.49
CA ALA A 68 15.05 -9.84 -13.42
C ALA A 68 15.59 -10.03 -12.00
N THR A 69 16.64 -10.84 -11.84
CA THR A 69 17.17 -11.29 -10.54
C THR A 69 17.75 -10.20 -9.64
N LYS A 70 17.85 -8.95 -10.10
CA LYS A 70 18.48 -7.84 -9.36
C LYS A 70 17.52 -6.73 -8.94
N GLN A 71 16.29 -6.75 -9.42
CA GLN A 71 15.30 -5.71 -9.17
C GLN A 71 14.05 -6.34 -8.55
N LEU A 72 13.31 -5.53 -7.79
CA LEU A 72 12.14 -6.00 -7.07
C LEU A 72 11.04 -6.43 -8.05
N LEU A 73 10.34 -7.52 -7.75
CA LEU A 73 9.06 -7.87 -8.36
C LEU A 73 7.92 -7.54 -7.40
N VAL A 74 6.77 -7.15 -7.93
CA VAL A 74 5.58 -6.83 -7.13
C VAL A 74 4.42 -7.72 -7.56
N PHE A 75 3.86 -8.47 -6.61
CA PHE A 75 2.64 -9.24 -6.80
C PHE A 75 1.52 -8.56 -6.00
N LEU A 76 0.58 -7.94 -6.70
CA LEU A 76 -0.57 -7.24 -6.13
C LEU A 76 -1.82 -8.12 -6.24
N SER A 77 -2.54 -8.31 -5.14
CA SER A 77 -3.83 -9.01 -5.18
C SER A 77 -4.79 -8.28 -6.10
N HIS A 78 -5.53 -9.04 -6.92
CA HIS A 78 -6.60 -8.52 -7.76
C HIS A 78 -7.66 -7.79 -6.96
N ASP A 79 -7.98 -8.29 -5.76
CA ASP A 79 -8.93 -7.63 -4.86
C ASP A 79 -8.47 -6.23 -4.45
N VAL A 80 -7.16 -6.04 -4.23
CA VAL A 80 -6.57 -4.73 -3.92
C VAL A 80 -6.55 -3.84 -5.17
N TYR A 81 -6.21 -4.40 -6.33
CA TYR A 81 -6.25 -3.67 -7.60
C TYR A 81 -7.66 -3.14 -7.91
N ASP A 82 -8.66 -4.02 -7.89
CA ASP A 82 -10.06 -3.67 -8.16
C ASP A 82 -10.59 -2.67 -7.15
N PHE A 83 -10.22 -2.83 -5.87
CA PHE A 83 -10.54 -1.87 -4.84
C PHE A 83 -10.03 -0.47 -5.18
N ILE A 84 -8.71 -0.34 -5.44
CA ILE A 84 -8.08 0.96 -5.76
C ILE A 84 -8.71 1.54 -7.02
N ARG A 85 -8.93 0.71 -8.04
CA ARG A 85 -9.55 1.10 -9.31
C ARG A 85 -10.96 1.65 -9.12
N ASN A 86 -11.81 0.94 -8.40
CA ASN A 86 -13.20 1.33 -8.17
C ASN A 86 -13.28 2.60 -7.31
N GLN A 87 -12.53 2.65 -6.21
CA GLN A 87 -12.47 3.83 -5.35
C GLN A 87 -11.97 5.06 -6.11
N SER A 88 -10.90 4.92 -6.91
CA SER A 88 -10.37 6.04 -7.71
C SER A 88 -11.36 6.55 -8.75
N ARG A 89 -12.21 5.68 -9.30
CA ARG A 89 -13.26 6.07 -10.26
C ARG A 89 -14.44 6.75 -9.57
N GLU A 90 -14.85 6.24 -8.43
CA GLU A 90 -15.98 6.78 -7.66
C GLU A 90 -15.70 8.20 -7.16
N TYR A 91 -14.49 8.43 -6.62
CA TYR A 91 -14.11 9.70 -6.03
C TYR A 91 -13.39 10.64 -7.01
N SER A 92 -13.31 10.31 -8.30
CA SER A 92 -12.77 11.24 -9.29
C SER A 92 -13.64 12.51 -9.39
N PRO A 93 -13.06 13.73 -9.45
CA PRO A 93 -11.64 14.03 -9.68
C PRO A 93 -10.80 14.25 -8.41
N GLN A 94 -11.30 13.89 -7.23
CA GLN A 94 -10.49 13.94 -6.01
C GLN A 94 -9.47 12.78 -6.00
N GLU A 95 -8.24 13.08 -5.58
CA GLU A 95 -7.27 12.03 -5.29
C GLU A 95 -7.73 11.25 -4.05
N ILE A 96 -7.48 9.94 -4.04
CA ILE A 96 -7.68 9.06 -2.89
C ILE A 96 -6.40 8.27 -2.64
N GLY A 97 -6.27 7.63 -1.49
CA GLY A 97 -5.11 6.79 -1.23
C GLY A 97 -5.17 6.01 0.06
N GLY A 98 -4.07 5.34 0.36
CA GLY A 98 -3.91 4.54 1.57
C GLY A 98 -2.55 3.87 1.63
N VAL A 99 -2.47 2.81 2.41
CA VAL A 99 -1.23 2.05 2.65
C VAL A 99 -1.42 0.60 2.23
N LEU A 100 -0.46 0.09 1.46
CA LEU A 100 -0.34 -1.30 1.08
C LEU A 100 0.31 -2.08 2.21
N LEU A 101 -0.24 -3.25 2.53
CA LEU A 101 0.34 -4.20 3.48
C LEU A 101 0.66 -5.51 2.78
N GLY A 102 1.72 -6.18 3.21
CA GLY A 102 2.15 -7.42 2.59
C GLY A 102 3.44 -7.95 3.14
N GLN A 103 4.19 -8.69 2.33
CA GLN A 103 5.44 -9.28 2.79
C GLN A 103 6.55 -9.18 1.75
N TYR A 104 7.76 -9.03 2.28
CA TYR A 104 9.01 -9.02 1.53
C TYR A 104 9.64 -10.40 1.54
N CYS A 105 9.79 -10.98 0.35
CA CYS A 105 10.15 -12.37 0.14
C CYS A 105 11.40 -12.52 -0.74
N ILE A 106 12.00 -13.70 -0.67
CA ILE A 106 13.10 -14.12 -1.53
C ILE A 106 12.92 -15.59 -1.94
N ASP A 107 13.17 -15.86 -3.22
CA ASP A 107 13.31 -17.21 -3.80
C ASP A 107 14.60 -17.23 -4.63
N ASN A 108 15.56 -18.05 -4.22
CA ASN A 108 16.95 -17.98 -4.70
C ASN A 108 17.52 -16.55 -4.58
N ASP A 109 17.89 -15.93 -5.69
CA ASP A 109 18.36 -14.53 -5.74
C ASP A 109 17.26 -13.51 -6.06
N THR A 110 16.02 -13.97 -6.32
CA THR A 110 14.92 -13.12 -6.75
C THR A 110 14.17 -12.58 -5.54
N ARG A 111 14.16 -11.25 -5.41
CA ARG A 111 13.42 -10.54 -4.37
C ARG A 111 12.08 -10.04 -4.87
N PHE A 112 11.04 -10.22 -4.06
CA PHE A 112 9.70 -9.85 -4.46
C PHE A 112 8.80 -9.48 -3.28
N LEU A 113 7.70 -8.82 -3.59
CA LEU A 113 6.64 -8.48 -2.65
C LEU A 113 5.38 -9.26 -2.97
N ILE A 114 4.70 -9.77 -1.95
CA ILE A 114 3.31 -10.21 -2.05
C ILE A 114 2.46 -9.20 -1.28
N VAL A 115 1.53 -8.54 -1.97
CA VAL A 115 0.66 -7.48 -1.45
C VAL A 115 -0.80 -7.96 -1.48
N PRO A 116 -1.26 -8.64 -0.42
CA PRO A 116 -2.60 -9.21 -0.37
C PRO A 116 -3.68 -8.24 0.12
N THR A 117 -3.30 -7.12 0.75
CA THR A 117 -4.25 -6.21 1.41
C THR A 117 -3.76 -4.75 1.41
N ALA A 118 -4.70 -3.85 1.67
CA ALA A 118 -4.47 -2.43 1.85
C ALA A 118 -5.38 -1.85 2.94
N VAL A 119 -4.97 -0.72 3.50
CA VAL A 119 -5.74 0.13 4.40
C VAL A 119 -6.02 1.44 3.69
N ALA A 120 -7.29 1.72 3.38
CA ALA A 120 -7.73 2.91 2.68
C ALA A 120 -7.92 4.10 3.64
N CYS A 121 -7.57 5.30 3.17
CA CYS A 121 -7.78 6.53 3.90
C CYS A 121 -9.03 7.25 3.36
N ASP A 122 -10.11 7.30 4.15
CA ASP A 122 -11.28 8.14 3.86
C ASP A 122 -11.23 9.48 4.64
N LEU A 123 -10.15 9.69 5.41
CA LEU A 123 -9.97 10.87 6.26
C LEU A 123 -9.39 12.06 5.47
N GLY A 124 -8.53 11.79 4.49
CA GLY A 124 -7.71 12.78 3.81
C GLY A 124 -8.50 13.65 2.82
N SER A 125 -8.42 14.97 2.98
CA SER A 125 -8.62 15.89 1.87
C SER A 125 -7.40 15.81 0.98
N ALA A 126 -7.44 14.99 -0.07
CA ALA A 126 -6.34 14.99 -1.02
C ALA A 126 -6.38 16.31 -1.81
N THR A 127 -5.24 17.00 -1.84
CA THR A 127 -5.04 18.09 -2.78
C THR A 127 -4.62 17.49 -4.12
N PRO A 128 -4.96 18.08 -5.28
CA PRO A 128 -4.62 17.54 -6.61
C PRO A 128 -3.12 17.36 -6.94
N VAL A 129 -2.23 17.53 -5.95
CA VAL A 129 -0.77 17.59 -6.11
C VAL A 129 0.01 17.00 -4.92
N SER A 130 -0.68 16.47 -3.90
CA SER A 130 -0.03 15.73 -2.81
C SER A 130 -1.06 15.01 -1.93
N ILE A 131 -0.78 13.75 -1.65
CA ILE A 131 -1.40 13.00 -0.56
C ILE A 131 -0.64 13.32 0.72
N GLN A 132 -1.29 14.09 1.60
CA GLN A 132 -0.90 14.18 2.99
C GLN A 132 -1.82 13.29 3.81
N PHE A 133 -1.28 12.17 4.27
CA PHE A 133 -1.98 11.31 5.21
C PHE A 133 -2.00 11.98 6.60
N PRO A 134 -3.19 12.25 7.16
CA PRO A 134 -3.28 12.91 8.45
C PRO A 134 -2.76 11.99 9.59
N PRO A 135 -2.26 12.53 10.71
CA PRO A 135 -1.76 11.71 11.83
C PRO A 135 -2.74 10.65 12.33
N GLU A 136 -4.04 10.96 12.33
CA GLU A 136 -5.12 10.06 12.73
C GLU A 136 -5.22 8.83 11.83
N PHE A 137 -4.93 8.99 10.54
CA PHE A 137 -4.85 7.86 9.62
C PHE A 137 -3.71 6.92 10.02
N TRP A 138 -2.53 7.45 10.35
CA TRP A 138 -1.38 6.62 10.76
C TRP A 138 -1.63 5.89 12.08
N GLN A 139 -2.27 6.54 13.05
CA GLN A 139 -2.67 5.88 14.29
C GLN A 139 -3.61 4.70 13.99
N ARG A 140 -4.59 4.89 13.10
CA ARG A 140 -5.51 3.81 12.76
C ARG A 140 -4.85 2.70 11.93
N VAL A 141 -3.94 3.05 11.03
CA VAL A 141 -3.11 2.06 10.32
C VAL A 141 -2.33 1.20 11.30
N GLU A 142 -1.78 1.79 12.38
CA GLU A 142 -1.11 1.05 13.46
C GLU A 142 -2.09 0.09 14.17
N GLU A 143 -3.28 0.57 14.52
CA GLU A 143 -4.30 -0.26 15.17
C GLU A 143 -4.73 -1.45 14.29
N VAL A 144 -5.01 -1.21 13.00
CA VAL A 144 -5.39 -2.27 12.04
C VAL A 144 -4.23 -3.24 11.81
N HIS A 145 -3.02 -2.71 11.66
CA HIS A 145 -1.81 -3.53 11.48
C HIS A 145 -1.56 -4.44 12.68
N THR A 146 -1.66 -3.93 13.90
CA THR A 146 -1.43 -4.72 15.13
C THR A 146 -2.56 -5.71 15.42
N SER A 147 -3.82 -5.35 15.18
CA SER A 147 -4.97 -6.18 15.57
C SER A 147 -5.42 -7.19 14.53
N GLU A 148 -5.30 -6.86 13.24
CA GLU A 148 -5.83 -7.69 12.14
C GLU A 148 -4.75 -8.28 11.24
N PHE A 149 -3.63 -7.58 11.08
CA PHE A 149 -2.54 -7.98 10.18
C PHE A 149 -1.16 -8.07 10.85
N PRO A 150 -1.05 -8.67 12.06
CA PRO A 150 0.24 -8.80 12.74
C PRO A 150 1.22 -9.58 11.85
N GLY A 151 2.49 -9.16 11.83
CA GLY A 151 3.53 -9.81 11.01
C GLY A 151 3.64 -9.31 9.56
N LEU A 152 2.59 -8.73 8.96
CA LEU A 152 2.72 -8.06 7.66
C LEU A 152 3.61 -6.81 7.77
N LEU A 153 4.18 -6.38 6.65
CA LEU A 153 4.94 -5.14 6.51
C LEU A 153 4.07 -4.04 5.94
N ARG A 154 4.39 -2.79 6.32
CA ARG A 154 3.99 -1.61 5.54
C ARG A 154 4.83 -1.59 4.27
N ILE A 155 4.17 -1.86 3.15
CA ILE A 155 4.83 -1.99 1.85
C ILE A 155 4.99 -0.62 1.19
N GLY A 156 4.03 0.28 1.34
CA GLY A 156 4.11 1.57 0.67
C GLY A 156 2.79 2.31 0.63
N PRO A 157 2.79 3.58 0.22
CA PRO A 157 1.56 4.30 -0.06
C PRO A 157 1.01 3.88 -1.42
N TYR A 158 -0.30 3.97 -1.57
CA TYR A 158 -0.94 4.09 -2.88
C TYR A 158 -1.76 5.37 -2.94
N HIS A 159 -1.91 5.93 -4.14
CA HIS A 159 -2.85 7.01 -4.39
C HIS A 159 -3.31 7.11 -5.84
N SER A 160 -4.36 7.89 -6.08
CA SER A 160 -4.86 8.14 -7.43
C SER A 160 -4.38 9.48 -8.00
N HIS A 161 -4.22 9.55 -9.32
CA HIS A 161 -3.88 10.75 -10.08
C HIS A 161 -4.92 10.96 -11.20
N PRO A 162 -6.08 11.58 -10.95
CA PRO A 162 -7.10 11.75 -11.98
C PRO A 162 -6.64 12.64 -13.14
N GLY A 163 -6.15 12.03 -14.23
CA GLY A 163 -5.72 12.72 -15.45
C GLY A 163 -4.26 13.24 -15.43
N TYR A 164 -3.46 12.87 -14.44
CA TYR A 164 -2.03 13.26 -14.35
C TYR A 164 -1.05 12.14 -14.67
N GLY A 165 -1.56 10.96 -15.08
CA GLY A 165 -0.76 9.79 -15.36
C GLY A 165 -0.21 9.10 -14.10
N ILE A 166 0.59 8.08 -14.32
CA ILE A 166 0.98 7.09 -13.29
C ILE A 166 2.38 7.28 -12.71
N HIS A 167 2.99 8.44 -12.97
CA HIS A 167 4.33 8.76 -12.49
C HIS A 167 4.28 9.76 -11.33
N PRO A 168 5.14 9.60 -10.30
CA PRO A 168 5.15 10.50 -9.17
C PRO A 168 5.62 11.90 -9.59
N SER A 169 4.92 12.93 -9.10
CA SER A 169 5.36 14.32 -9.22
C SER A 169 6.64 14.58 -8.39
N GLY A 170 7.26 15.75 -8.54
CA GLY A 170 8.42 16.12 -7.70
C GLY A 170 8.10 16.12 -6.20
N THR A 171 6.88 16.54 -5.84
CA THR A 171 6.38 16.54 -4.47
C THR A 171 6.17 15.10 -3.95
N ASP A 172 5.59 14.22 -4.77
CA ASP A 172 5.40 12.81 -4.41
C ASP A 172 6.74 12.12 -4.18
N ARG A 173 7.70 12.31 -5.09
CA ARG A 173 9.03 11.70 -4.97
C ARG A 173 9.69 12.10 -3.65
N THR A 174 9.61 13.37 -3.28
CA THR A 174 10.19 13.88 -2.02
C THR A 174 9.49 13.27 -0.81
N THR A 175 8.15 13.21 -0.83
CA THR A 175 7.35 12.64 0.26
C THR A 175 7.62 11.15 0.43
N ILE A 176 7.60 10.39 -0.66
CA ILE A 176 7.83 8.93 -0.66
C ILE A 176 9.26 8.64 -0.19
N LEU A 177 10.29 9.31 -0.72
CA LEU A 177 11.67 9.04 -0.31
C LEU A 177 11.93 9.33 1.18
N ASN A 178 11.28 10.35 1.74
CA ASN A 178 11.39 10.69 3.16
C ASN A 178 10.70 9.68 4.08
N ALA A 179 9.53 9.17 3.68
CA ALA A 179 8.73 8.27 4.51
C ALA A 179 9.02 6.78 4.26
N PHE A 180 9.40 6.42 3.04
CA PHE A 180 9.49 5.06 2.54
C PHE A 180 10.86 4.78 1.89
N SER A 181 11.84 4.48 2.74
CA SER A 181 13.27 4.35 2.36
C SER A 181 13.91 2.98 2.65
N LYS A 182 13.15 1.88 2.50
CA LYS A 182 13.63 0.51 2.75
C LYS A 182 13.57 -0.33 1.46
N PRO A 183 14.37 -1.40 1.31
CA PRO A 183 14.38 -2.22 0.09
C PRO A 183 13.04 -2.87 -0.32
N HIS A 184 12.09 -3.00 0.61
CA HIS A 184 10.75 -3.53 0.36
C HIS A 184 9.71 -2.44 0.12
N HIS A 185 10.11 -1.17 0.15
CA HIS A 185 9.17 -0.09 -0.03
C HIS A 185 8.90 0.19 -1.50
N ILE A 186 7.63 0.33 -1.83
CA ILE A 186 7.13 0.76 -3.14
C ILE A 186 6.18 1.95 -2.98
N SER A 187 5.77 2.52 -4.11
CA SER A 187 4.57 3.36 -4.21
C SER A 187 3.73 2.91 -5.40
N LEU A 188 2.42 3.05 -5.30
CA LEU A 188 1.46 2.73 -6.35
C LEU A 188 0.67 3.98 -6.72
N ILE A 189 0.63 4.33 -8.01
CA ILE A 189 -0.21 5.42 -8.52
C ILE A 189 -1.19 4.85 -9.52
N TYR A 190 -2.47 5.16 -9.35
CA TYR A 190 -3.52 4.75 -10.27
C TYR A 190 -4.20 5.97 -10.92
N ASP A 191 -4.27 6.01 -12.25
CA ASP A 191 -4.97 7.09 -12.95
C ASP A 191 -6.33 6.58 -13.47
N PRO A 192 -7.46 7.00 -12.86
CA PRO A 192 -8.79 6.59 -13.28
C PRO A 192 -9.23 7.12 -14.65
N HIS A 193 -8.56 8.17 -15.18
CA HIS A 193 -8.86 8.69 -16.52
C HIS A 193 -8.25 7.82 -17.62
N SER A 194 -6.99 7.41 -17.44
CA SER A 194 -6.30 6.56 -18.41
C SER A 194 -6.49 5.05 -18.16
N ASP A 195 -7.10 4.67 -17.02
CA ASP A 195 -7.24 3.26 -16.57
C ASP A 195 -5.88 2.56 -16.43
N GLN A 196 -4.89 3.30 -15.91
CA GLN A 196 -3.51 2.84 -15.79
C GLN A 196 -3.05 2.76 -14.34
N ILE A 197 -2.16 1.80 -14.08
CA ILE A 197 -1.48 1.62 -12.80
C ILE A 197 0.03 1.73 -13.01
N GLY A 198 0.71 2.45 -12.12
CA GLY A 198 2.15 2.57 -12.09
C GLY A 198 2.71 2.25 -10.72
N PHE A 199 3.91 1.68 -10.73
CA PHE A 199 4.63 1.32 -9.52
C PHE A 199 6.01 1.97 -9.52
N THR A 200 6.47 2.39 -8.35
CA THR A 200 7.89 2.66 -8.11
C THR A 200 8.38 1.88 -6.91
N CYS A 201 9.64 1.46 -6.91
CA CYS A 201 10.31 0.86 -5.77
C CYS A 201 11.48 1.74 -5.33
N TRP A 202 11.74 1.74 -4.03
CA TRP A 202 12.96 2.32 -3.49
C TRP A 202 14.17 1.45 -3.85
N ASP A 203 15.21 2.08 -4.39
CA ASP A 203 16.50 1.46 -4.67
C ASP A 203 17.62 2.49 -4.44
N ASP A 204 18.38 2.31 -3.37
CA ASP A 204 19.55 3.13 -3.02
C ASP A 204 19.31 4.66 -3.09
N GLY A 205 18.25 5.11 -2.42
CA GLY A 205 17.92 6.54 -2.34
C GLY A 205 17.20 7.12 -3.55
N VAL A 206 16.89 6.31 -4.57
CA VAL A 206 16.10 6.73 -5.73
C VAL A 206 14.86 5.87 -5.93
N LEU A 207 13.83 6.44 -6.56
CA LEU A 207 12.65 5.70 -7.02
C LEU A 207 12.86 5.23 -8.46
N LYS A 208 12.70 3.92 -8.67
CA LYS A 208 12.79 3.24 -9.98
C LYS A 208 11.53 2.42 -10.23
N THR A 209 11.27 2.04 -11.47
CA THR A 209 10.21 1.05 -11.76
C THR A 209 10.67 -0.34 -11.30
N PRO A 210 9.79 -1.15 -10.66
CA PRO A 210 10.08 -2.55 -10.40
C PRO A 210 10.36 -3.29 -11.71
N SER A 211 11.10 -4.40 -11.66
CA SER A 211 11.38 -5.18 -12.88
C SER A 211 10.15 -5.87 -13.45
N GLY A 212 9.16 -6.17 -12.60
CA GLY A 212 7.88 -6.72 -13.01
C GLY A 212 6.80 -6.48 -11.96
N CYS A 213 5.59 -6.22 -12.45
CA CYS A 213 4.39 -6.02 -11.65
C CYS A 213 3.32 -7.00 -12.14
N PHE A 214 2.80 -7.80 -11.22
CA PHE A 214 1.85 -8.88 -11.49
C PHE A 214 0.60 -8.66 -10.67
N ILE A 215 -0.56 -8.81 -11.31
CA ILE A 215 -1.84 -8.84 -10.60
C ILE A 215 -2.27 -10.30 -10.47
N TYR A 216 -2.49 -10.77 -9.24
CA TYR A 216 -2.80 -12.16 -8.96
C TYR A 216 -4.16 -12.36 -8.29
N GLU A 217 -4.82 -13.46 -8.61
CA GLU A 217 -5.88 -14.08 -7.81
C GLU A 217 -5.29 -15.25 -7.02
N HIS A 218 -5.65 -15.40 -5.74
CA HIS A 218 -5.29 -16.59 -4.96
C HIS A 218 -6.52 -17.46 -4.70
N LYS A 219 -6.39 -18.79 -4.81
CA LYS A 219 -7.51 -19.74 -4.58
C LYS A 219 -8.10 -19.64 -3.17
N GLN A 220 -7.26 -19.31 -2.18
CA GLN A 220 -7.62 -19.15 -0.77
C GLN A 220 -6.98 -17.87 -0.20
N PRO A 221 -7.55 -16.69 -0.46
CA PRO A 221 -6.88 -15.42 -0.19
C PRO A 221 -6.76 -15.14 1.33
N GLU A 222 -7.74 -15.56 2.13
CA GLU A 222 -7.66 -15.45 3.59
C GLU A 222 -6.55 -16.34 4.20
N ASP A 223 -6.38 -17.56 3.68
CA ASP A 223 -5.33 -18.48 4.14
C ASP A 223 -3.94 -17.99 3.73
N LEU A 224 -3.80 -17.40 2.54
CA LEU A 224 -2.55 -16.74 2.12
C LEU A 224 -2.17 -15.62 3.09
N VAL A 225 -3.12 -14.76 3.46
CA VAL A 225 -2.84 -13.68 4.42
C VAL A 225 -2.39 -14.24 5.77
N ARG A 226 -3.05 -15.28 6.29
CA ARG A 226 -2.62 -15.96 7.52
C ARG A 226 -1.19 -16.51 7.40
N GLN A 227 -0.89 -17.20 6.31
CA GLN A 227 0.46 -17.72 6.07
C GLN A 227 1.52 -16.60 6.03
N LEU A 228 1.22 -15.48 5.36
CA LEU A 228 2.16 -14.37 5.25
C LEU A 228 2.39 -13.65 6.59
N MET A 229 1.36 -13.57 7.43
CA MET A 229 1.46 -13.08 8.81
C MET A 229 2.36 -13.98 9.64
N ASP A 230 2.13 -15.29 9.61
CA ASP A 230 2.86 -16.28 10.41
C ASP A 230 4.32 -16.46 9.93
N ALA A 231 4.62 -16.13 8.68
CA ALA A 231 5.94 -16.30 8.10
C ALA A 231 7.01 -15.34 8.65
N ARG A 232 6.62 -14.36 9.46
CA ARG A 232 7.53 -13.44 10.15
C ARG A 232 7.21 -13.44 11.65
N PRO A 233 7.63 -14.48 12.40
CA PRO A 233 7.45 -14.50 13.85
C PRO A 233 8.17 -13.31 14.49
N GLU A 234 7.59 -12.77 15.57
CA GLU A 234 8.08 -11.58 16.28
C GLU A 234 9.56 -11.62 16.66
#